data_AF-A0A6L3VLL9-F1
#
_entry.id   AF-A0A6L3VLL9-F1
#
_cell.length_a   1.000
_cell.length_b   1.000
_cell.length_c   1.000
_cell.angle_alpha   90.00
_cell.angle_beta   90.00
_cell.angle_gamma   90.00
#
_symmetry.space_group_name_H-M   'P 1'
#
loop_
_entity.id
_entity.type
_entity.pdbx_description
1 polymer ?
#
loop_
_entity_poly.entity_id
_entity_poly.type
_entity_poly.pdbx_seq_one_letter_code
_entity_poly.pdbx_strand_id
1 'polypeptide(L)'
;MAPPSAPRAAEGGAPDAAAPVGAPAARPPRQRPQKKKRKGRTSQGAPAGPARKGPHRVLPPLIATIAALAVASTSAGVYAALTTDGSGHAASPGARHGDTPPSAGQGDPVKVVDDGQVAPLRRVVPPDVLAAEAGSISAAKIAKIAKLKKVRDVVAVAGGAVQLQGRQVNAFAVDPSSFRSWTPPGTAKRTDLWAALAADRFVVSPDAAKQLQLTQGYEYPVVGRTIPKLTMGGSGDLGLPGINMLVSKRSGTQMGLVPNVAVLVNAPGVSPAKVVAAVRKILGAGANVVNLHDAKYQSSGTGGKATSYLDLYKQAATTCPGLSWTVLAAIGQVESDHGRNAGRSSAGALGPMQFMPATWKTYGVDGDGDGKADIMNPYDAIPGAAKYLCANGAGRGGQQLYRAVWHYNHADWYVQKVLNLAKAYAARFS
;
A
#
# COMPACT_ATOMS: atom_id res chain seq x y z
N MET A 1 -52.84 -22.96 -18.87
CA MET A 1 -53.81 -22.56 -17.84
C MET A 1 -53.34 -21.25 -17.23
N ALA A 2 -54.22 -20.24 -17.24
CA ALA A 2 -53.96 -18.82 -16.96
C ALA A 2 -53.76 -18.53 -15.45
N PRO A 3 -53.15 -17.37 -15.09
CA PRO A 3 -52.96 -16.95 -13.70
C PRO A 3 -54.15 -16.12 -13.16
N PRO A 4 -54.38 -16.03 -11.83
CA PRO A 4 -55.37 -15.12 -11.29
C PRO A 4 -54.79 -13.75 -10.88
N SER A 5 -55.37 -12.76 -11.56
CA SER A 5 -55.67 -11.35 -11.30
C SER A 5 -55.45 -10.72 -9.91
N ALA A 6 -54.99 -9.46 -9.96
CA ALA A 6 -55.17 -8.43 -8.93
C ALA A 6 -56.57 -7.78 -9.02
N PRO A 7 -57.05 -7.08 -7.97
CA PRO A 7 -58.10 -6.07 -8.11
C PRO A 7 -57.57 -4.63 -7.95
N ARG A 8 -58.19 -3.73 -8.73
CA ARG A 8 -57.93 -2.29 -8.82
C ARG A 8 -59.06 -1.51 -8.13
N ALA A 9 -58.65 -0.41 -7.49
CA ALA A 9 -59.32 0.81 -7.01
C ALA A 9 -60.84 1.00 -7.08
N ALA A 10 -61.37 1.66 -6.03
CA ALA A 10 -62.50 2.59 -6.13
C ALA A 10 -62.09 3.94 -5.52
N GLU A 11 -62.31 5.00 -6.30
CA GLU A 11 -62.09 6.43 -6.02
C GLU A 11 -63.19 7.03 -5.13
N GLY A 12 -62.90 8.17 -4.50
CA GLY A 12 -63.95 9.09 -4.05
C GLY A 12 -63.49 10.21 -3.10
N GLY A 13 -63.27 11.42 -3.65
CA GLY A 13 -63.66 12.67 -2.99
C GLY A 13 -62.58 13.52 -2.30
N ALA A 14 -62.08 14.53 -3.03
CA ALA A 14 -61.64 15.83 -2.47
C ALA A 14 -62.80 16.85 -2.65
N PRO A 15 -62.84 17.99 -1.92
CA PRO A 15 -61.99 19.12 -2.28
C PRO A 15 -61.50 20.05 -1.14
N ASP A 16 -60.44 20.80 -1.48
CA ASP A 16 -60.04 22.16 -1.08
C ASP A 16 -60.08 22.64 0.39
N ALA A 17 -58.90 22.94 0.92
CA ALA A 17 -58.68 24.15 1.73
C ALA A 17 -57.23 24.63 1.64
N ALA A 18 -57.10 25.95 1.51
CA ALA A 18 -55.93 26.71 1.10
C ALA A 18 -54.72 26.69 2.06
N ALA A 19 -53.54 26.91 1.47
CA ALA A 19 -52.30 27.21 2.17
C ALA A 19 -52.33 28.59 2.87
N PRO A 20 -51.51 28.76 3.91
CA PRO A 20 -50.71 29.97 3.96
C PRO A 20 -49.21 29.74 4.20
N VAL A 21 -48.49 30.76 3.74
CA VAL A 21 -47.06 30.97 3.62
C VAL A 21 -46.36 31.07 4.98
N GLY A 22 -45.09 30.64 5.03
CA GLY A 22 -44.30 30.46 6.24
C GLY A 22 -43.81 31.72 6.96
N ALA A 23 -43.18 31.46 8.12
CA ALA A 23 -42.37 32.40 8.90
C ALA A 23 -41.26 31.63 9.67
N PRO A 24 -40.16 32.30 10.07
CA PRO A 24 -38.83 31.70 10.15
C PRO A 24 -38.38 31.29 11.56
N ALA A 25 -37.36 30.41 11.59
CA ALA A 25 -36.67 29.95 12.80
C ALA A 25 -35.91 31.07 13.53
N ALA A 26 -35.97 31.04 14.86
CA ALA A 26 -35.41 32.02 15.78
C ALA A 26 -33.87 32.02 15.86
N ARG A 27 -33.27 33.21 15.96
CA ARG A 27 -31.86 33.47 16.28
C ARG A 27 -31.63 33.55 17.79
N PRO A 28 -30.49 33.06 18.32
CA PRO A 28 -30.03 33.40 19.68
C PRO A 28 -29.30 34.77 19.72
N PRO A 29 -29.17 35.38 20.91
CA PRO A 29 -28.87 36.82 21.05
C PRO A 29 -27.38 37.20 20.93
N ARG A 30 -27.15 38.41 20.42
CA ARG A 30 -25.84 39.09 20.30
C ARG A 30 -25.31 39.56 21.65
N GLN A 31 -24.06 39.20 21.98
CA GLN A 31 -23.28 39.87 23.04
C GLN A 31 -22.54 41.11 22.49
N ARG A 32 -22.53 42.19 23.28
CA ARG A 32 -21.94 43.51 22.98
C ARG A 32 -20.40 43.49 23.01
N PRO A 33 -19.72 44.38 22.25
CA PRO A 33 -18.26 44.47 22.27
C PRO A 33 -17.75 45.33 23.44
N GLN A 34 -16.81 44.79 24.24
CA GLN A 34 -16.06 45.57 25.22
C GLN A 34 -14.86 46.29 24.58
N LYS A 35 -14.79 47.61 24.82
CA LYS A 35 -13.69 48.51 24.47
C LYS A 35 -12.40 48.13 25.22
N LYS A 36 -11.30 47.86 24.51
CA LYS A 36 -9.95 47.87 25.11
C LYS A 36 -9.34 49.27 25.02
N LYS A 37 -9.09 49.87 26.19
CA LYS A 37 -8.29 51.10 26.37
C LYS A 37 -6.82 50.83 26.06
N ARG A 38 -6.22 51.70 25.25
CA ARG A 38 -4.76 51.94 25.19
C ARG A 38 -4.36 52.87 26.34
N LYS A 39 -3.32 52.52 27.09
CA LYS A 39 -2.38 53.46 27.76
C LYS A 39 -1.00 52.78 27.84
N GLY A 40 0.05 53.57 27.63
CA GLY A 40 1.36 53.10 27.19
C GLY A 40 2.46 53.01 28.26
N ARG A 41 3.58 52.43 27.76
CA ARG A 41 5.01 52.72 27.98
C ARG A 41 5.56 52.79 29.42
N THR A 42 6.48 51.87 29.73
CA THR A 42 7.88 52.15 30.16
C THR A 42 8.74 50.89 30.10
N SER A 43 10.03 51.11 29.83
CA SER A 43 11.14 50.16 29.64
C SER A 43 11.67 49.57 30.94
N GLN A 44 12.15 48.30 30.92
CA GLN A 44 13.44 47.84 31.49
C GLN A 44 13.56 46.30 31.49
N GLY A 45 14.78 45.81 31.23
CA GLY A 45 15.30 44.55 31.78
C GLY A 45 15.04 43.26 31.00
N ALA A 46 16.06 42.77 30.29
CA ALA A 46 16.16 41.37 29.88
C ALA A 46 16.38 40.47 31.10
N PRO A 47 15.85 39.24 31.09
CA PRO A 47 16.70 38.10 31.40
C PRO A 47 16.58 36.99 30.34
N ALA A 48 17.72 36.35 30.09
CA ALA A 48 17.86 35.20 29.19
C ALA A 48 17.01 34.02 29.69
N GLY A 49 16.03 33.61 28.88
CA GLY A 49 15.29 32.36 29.06
C GLY A 49 15.99 31.18 28.38
N PRO A 50 15.92 29.96 28.91
CA PRO A 50 16.66 28.82 28.40
C PRO A 50 16.14 28.41 27.02
N ALA A 51 17.06 28.10 26.13
CA ALA A 51 16.78 27.57 24.80
C ALA A 51 15.88 26.32 24.91
N ARG A 52 14.61 26.47 24.51
CA ARG A 52 13.74 25.32 24.26
C ARG A 52 14.32 24.55 23.08
N LYS A 53 15.05 23.47 23.38
CA LYS A 53 15.33 22.41 22.41
C LYS A 53 13.99 21.91 21.90
N GLY A 54 13.66 22.26 20.65
CA GLY A 54 12.53 21.65 19.95
C GLY A 54 12.72 20.13 19.92
N PRO A 55 11.63 19.35 19.83
CA PRO A 55 11.74 17.91 19.77
C PRO A 55 12.53 17.54 18.51
N HIS A 56 13.78 17.14 18.68
CA HIS A 56 14.48 16.38 17.66
C HIS A 56 13.62 15.15 17.39
N ARG A 57 12.98 15.11 16.21
CA ARG A 57 12.39 13.87 15.70
C ARG A 57 13.52 12.88 15.54
N VAL A 58 13.69 12.01 16.53
CA VAL A 58 14.61 10.87 16.46
C VAL A 58 14.13 10.00 15.31
N LEU A 59 14.93 9.90 14.25
CA LEU A 59 14.62 8.99 13.14
C LEU A 59 14.58 7.55 13.67
N PRO A 60 13.58 6.73 13.30
CA PRO A 60 13.54 5.33 13.70
C PRO A 60 14.79 4.58 13.21
N PRO A 61 15.30 3.61 14.00
CA PRO A 61 16.64 3.02 13.85
C PRO A 61 16.90 2.31 12.50
N LEU A 62 15.85 1.89 11.79
CA LEU A 62 15.99 1.26 10.47
C LEU A 62 16.56 2.24 9.42
N ILE A 63 16.29 3.54 9.59
CA ILE A 63 16.81 4.59 8.70
C ILE A 63 18.33 4.72 8.87
N ALA A 64 18.88 4.51 10.07
CA ALA A 64 20.31 4.65 10.31
C ALA A 64 21.15 3.55 9.64
N THR A 65 20.68 2.29 9.60
CA THR A 65 21.44 1.18 8.97
C THR A 65 21.49 1.24 7.45
N ILE A 66 20.39 1.65 6.80
CA ILE A 66 20.36 1.80 5.33
C ILE A 66 21.04 3.13 4.93
N ALA A 67 21.01 4.15 5.80
CA ALA A 67 21.70 5.43 5.59
C ALA A 67 23.21 5.38 5.82
N ALA A 68 23.73 4.43 6.60
CA ALA A 68 25.16 4.36 6.96
C ALA A 68 26.11 4.09 5.77
N LEU A 69 25.58 3.79 4.59
CA LEU A 69 26.34 3.60 3.34
C LEU A 69 26.37 4.86 2.45
N ALA A 70 26.00 6.02 2.98
CA ALA A 70 26.22 7.28 2.29
C ALA A 70 27.73 7.53 2.15
N VAL A 71 28.19 7.59 0.90
CA VAL A 71 29.55 7.94 0.50
C VAL A 71 29.99 9.18 1.28
N ALA A 72 31.11 9.08 1.99
CA ALA A 72 31.80 10.22 2.56
C ALA A 72 32.26 11.14 1.41
N SER A 73 31.51 12.21 1.16
CA SER A 73 32.03 13.43 0.53
C SER A 73 32.00 14.54 1.56
N THR A 74 33.05 14.60 2.36
CA THR A 74 33.38 15.79 3.14
C THR A 74 33.68 16.93 2.16
N SER A 75 32.78 17.90 2.04
CA SER A 75 33.12 19.32 2.03
C SER A 75 31.86 20.18 1.99
N ALA A 76 31.61 20.87 3.10
CA ALA A 76 30.90 22.14 3.10
C ALA A 76 31.70 23.14 2.25
N GLY A 77 31.04 23.88 1.35
CA GLY A 77 31.67 25.02 0.66
C GLY A 77 31.06 25.38 -0.68
N VAL A 78 30.24 26.44 -0.67
CA VAL A 78 30.11 27.46 -1.72
C VAL A 78 29.52 27.01 -3.08
N TYR A 79 28.20 27.16 -3.24
CA TYR A 79 27.63 27.48 -4.55
C TYR A 79 27.91 28.96 -4.84
N ALA A 80 29.02 29.23 -5.54
CA ALA A 80 29.25 30.51 -6.20
C ALA A 80 28.75 30.41 -7.64
N ALA A 81 27.94 31.40 -8.02
CA ALA A 81 27.42 31.59 -9.34
C ALA A 81 28.54 31.71 -10.39
N LEU A 82 28.34 31.08 -11.54
CA LEU A 82 28.90 31.53 -12.81
C LEU A 82 27.78 31.44 -13.87
N THR A 83 27.12 32.58 -14.06
CA THR A 83 26.47 32.95 -15.32
C THR A 83 27.44 33.78 -16.14
N THR A 84 27.20 33.77 -17.46
CA THR A 84 27.76 34.60 -18.55
C THR A 84 29.12 34.15 -19.08
N ASP A 85 29.39 34.08 -20.39
CA ASP A 85 28.62 34.28 -21.61
C ASP A 85 29.48 33.77 -22.79
N GLY A 86 28.86 33.50 -23.95
CA GLY A 86 29.53 33.75 -25.22
C GLY A 86 29.69 32.60 -26.22
N SER A 87 28.85 32.68 -27.27
CA SER A 87 29.27 32.62 -28.69
C SER A 87 29.28 31.27 -29.43
N GLY A 88 28.13 30.95 -30.04
CA GLY A 88 27.99 30.73 -31.50
C GLY A 88 28.48 29.43 -32.13
N HIS A 89 27.59 28.68 -32.80
CA HIS A 89 27.53 28.62 -34.27
C HIS A 89 26.39 27.72 -34.81
N ALA A 90 25.57 28.33 -35.66
CA ALA A 90 24.86 27.84 -36.87
C ALA A 90 23.91 26.62 -36.87
N ALA A 91 22.66 26.90 -37.27
CA ALA A 91 21.67 25.97 -37.84
C ALA A 91 21.82 25.91 -39.38
N SER A 92 21.57 24.79 -40.10
CA SER A 92 20.28 24.34 -40.71
C SER A 92 20.61 23.60 -42.06
N PRO A 93 19.67 23.03 -42.87
CA PRO A 93 18.50 22.16 -42.62
C PRO A 93 18.28 21.02 -43.68
N GLY A 94 17.23 20.20 -43.53
CA GLY A 94 16.58 19.36 -44.58
C GLY A 94 16.41 17.88 -44.20
N ALA A 95 15.35 17.12 -44.47
CA ALA A 95 14.07 17.28 -45.18
C ALA A 95 13.09 16.18 -44.69
N ARG A 96 11.78 16.33 -44.91
CA ARG A 96 10.70 15.35 -44.62
C ARG A 96 10.40 14.48 -45.85
N HIS A 97 9.80 13.30 -45.61
CA HIS A 97 8.97 12.37 -46.45
C HIS A 97 9.38 10.93 -46.05
N GLY A 98 8.57 9.88 -45.91
CA GLY A 98 7.19 9.50 -46.24
C GLY A 98 7.07 7.98 -45.91
N ASP A 99 5.86 7.43 -45.94
CA ASP A 99 5.39 6.21 -45.26
C ASP A 99 5.96 4.81 -45.65
N THR A 100 5.75 3.86 -44.72
CA THR A 100 5.28 2.44 -44.86
C THR A 100 6.23 1.34 -44.31
N PRO A 101 5.73 0.40 -43.45
CA PRO A 101 6.53 -0.69 -42.86
C PRO A 101 6.48 -1.99 -43.70
N PRO A 102 7.50 -2.87 -43.68
CA PRO A 102 7.38 -4.21 -44.22
C PRO A 102 6.98 -5.24 -43.16
N SER A 103 6.17 -6.20 -43.63
CA SER A 103 5.50 -7.29 -42.92
C SER A 103 6.43 -8.46 -42.55
N ALA A 104 5.93 -9.32 -41.67
CA ALA A 104 6.59 -10.43 -41.01
C ALA A 104 7.15 -11.54 -41.94
N GLY A 105 8.32 -12.05 -41.58
CA GLY A 105 8.89 -13.31 -42.04
C GLY A 105 9.15 -14.25 -40.86
N GLN A 106 8.70 -15.49 -41.00
CA GLN A 106 8.68 -16.57 -40.00
C GLN A 106 10.08 -17.17 -39.80
N GLY A 107 10.53 -17.32 -38.55
CA GLY A 107 11.76 -18.01 -38.17
C GLY A 107 11.67 -18.60 -36.76
N ASP A 108 11.93 -19.89 -36.63
CA ASP A 108 12.11 -20.62 -35.36
C ASP A 108 13.42 -20.20 -34.63
N PRO A 109 13.65 -20.68 -33.39
CA PRO A 109 12.96 -20.37 -32.15
C PRO A 109 13.62 -19.13 -31.49
N VAL A 110 12.83 -18.10 -31.17
CA VAL A 110 13.35 -16.89 -30.53
C VAL A 110 13.78 -17.22 -29.10
N LYS A 111 15.06 -16.96 -28.80
CA LYS A 111 15.58 -16.88 -27.43
C LYS A 111 14.70 -15.90 -26.64
N VAL A 112 13.99 -16.42 -25.63
CA VAL A 112 13.09 -15.65 -24.78
C VAL A 112 13.89 -14.77 -23.82
N VAL A 113 14.33 -13.62 -24.30
CA VAL A 113 14.56 -12.41 -23.50
C VAL A 113 14.34 -11.22 -24.43
N ASP A 114 13.14 -10.61 -24.44
CA ASP A 114 12.90 -9.19 -24.75
C ASP A 114 11.38 -8.92 -24.80
N ASP A 115 10.94 -7.89 -24.05
CA ASP A 115 9.70 -7.09 -24.26
C ASP A 115 9.34 -6.20 -23.05
N GLY A 116 10.13 -6.16 -21.98
CA GLY A 116 9.88 -5.24 -20.85
C GLY A 116 8.52 -5.44 -20.15
N GLN A 117 7.82 -6.53 -20.44
CA GLN A 117 6.55 -6.85 -19.79
C GLN A 117 6.79 -7.36 -18.37
N VAL A 118 6.27 -6.60 -17.40
CA VAL A 118 6.23 -7.02 -16.00
C VAL A 118 5.32 -8.24 -15.87
N ALA A 119 5.80 -9.27 -15.17
CA ALA A 119 5.01 -10.46 -14.93
C ALA A 119 3.67 -10.11 -14.25
N PRO A 120 2.56 -10.76 -14.63
CA PRO A 120 1.27 -10.49 -14.02
C PRO A 120 1.29 -10.79 -12.52
N LEU A 121 0.60 -9.96 -11.74
CA LEU A 121 0.46 -10.16 -10.30
C LEU A 121 -0.30 -11.48 -10.07
N ARG A 122 0.39 -12.48 -9.49
CA ARG A 122 -0.23 -13.77 -9.14
C ARG A 122 -0.88 -13.77 -7.76
N ARG A 123 -0.19 -13.16 -6.79
CA ARG A 123 -0.64 -12.99 -5.41
C ARG A 123 0.08 -11.81 -4.76
N VAL A 124 -0.47 -11.31 -3.67
CA VAL A 124 0.22 -10.39 -2.76
C VAL A 124 0.92 -11.20 -1.67
N VAL A 125 2.11 -10.74 -1.28
CA VAL A 125 2.97 -11.31 -0.24
C VAL A 125 3.22 -10.23 0.81
N PRO A 126 2.34 -10.08 1.81
CA PRO A 126 2.51 -9.08 2.86
C PRO A 126 3.78 -9.37 3.68
N PRO A 127 4.73 -8.44 3.79
CA PRO A 127 5.92 -8.68 4.59
C PRO A 127 5.60 -8.60 6.09
N ASP A 128 6.11 -9.55 6.88
CA ASP A 128 5.95 -9.57 8.34
C ASP A 128 7.15 -8.93 9.04
N VAL A 129 8.34 -9.12 8.47
CA VAL A 129 9.61 -8.62 9.02
C VAL A 129 10.43 -7.98 7.91
N LEU A 130 11.00 -6.82 8.22
CA LEU A 130 12.08 -6.21 7.44
C LEU A 130 13.36 -6.28 8.27
N ALA A 131 14.40 -6.89 7.71
CA ALA A 131 15.71 -6.96 8.32
C ALA A 131 16.74 -6.28 7.42
N ALA A 132 17.64 -5.49 8.00
CA ALA A 132 18.73 -4.84 7.29
C ALA A 132 20.04 -4.92 8.07
N GLU A 133 21.15 -5.00 7.34
CA GLU A 133 22.52 -4.87 7.87
C GLU A 133 23.16 -3.60 7.29
N ALA A 134 24.25 -3.12 7.89
CA ALA A 134 25.01 -1.98 7.35
C ALA A 134 25.79 -2.34 6.06
N GLY A 135 25.81 -3.61 5.68
CA GLY A 135 26.44 -4.12 4.46
C GLY A 135 25.61 -5.26 3.87
N SER A 136 26.18 -5.98 2.91
CA SER A 136 25.50 -7.10 2.26
C SER A 136 25.27 -8.28 3.20
N ILE A 137 24.00 -8.70 3.31
CA ILE A 137 23.63 -9.94 3.98
C ILE A 137 24.07 -11.10 3.09
N SER A 138 24.92 -11.99 3.63
CA SER A 138 25.42 -13.15 2.87
C SER A 138 24.29 -14.07 2.37
N ALA A 139 24.49 -14.68 1.20
CA ALA A 139 23.57 -15.67 0.65
C ALA A 139 23.30 -16.84 1.62
N ALA A 140 24.30 -17.25 2.40
CA ALA A 140 24.15 -18.28 3.43
C ALA A 140 23.19 -17.87 4.56
N LYS A 141 23.25 -16.61 5.03
CA LYS A 141 22.30 -16.07 6.00
C LYS A 141 20.88 -16.00 5.42
N ILE A 142 20.72 -15.51 4.18
CA ILE A 142 19.42 -15.45 3.49
C ILE A 142 18.82 -16.85 3.35
N ALA A 143 19.61 -17.84 2.92
CA ALA A 143 19.17 -19.23 2.81
C ALA A 143 18.76 -19.82 4.16
N LYS A 144 19.47 -19.49 5.25
CA LYS A 144 19.07 -19.89 6.61
C LYS A 144 17.74 -19.27 7.02
N ILE A 145 17.50 -17.99 6.69
CA ILE A 145 16.22 -17.32 6.95
C ILE A 145 15.09 -18.00 6.18
N ALA A 146 15.29 -18.30 4.89
CA ALA A 146 14.30 -18.99 4.05
C ALA A 146 13.96 -20.41 4.56
N LYS A 147 14.88 -21.06 5.28
CA LYS A 147 14.67 -22.39 5.90
C LYS A 147 14.01 -22.33 7.28
N LEU A 148 13.74 -21.15 7.84
CA LEU A 148 13.05 -21.05 9.12
C LEU A 148 11.64 -21.65 9.02
N LYS A 149 11.25 -22.41 10.06
CA LYS A 149 9.93 -23.04 10.12
C LYS A 149 8.83 -21.98 9.97
N LYS A 150 7.90 -22.21 9.03
CA LYS A 150 6.76 -21.34 8.69
C LYS A 150 7.13 -20.01 8.00
N VAL A 151 8.40 -19.74 7.71
CA VAL A 151 8.75 -18.75 6.67
C VAL A 151 8.35 -19.35 5.32
N ARG A 152 7.64 -18.57 4.50
CA ARG A 152 7.14 -19.00 3.19
C ARG A 152 7.88 -18.32 2.05
N ASP A 153 7.97 -17.00 2.12
CA ASP A 153 8.63 -16.20 1.10
C ASP A 153 9.71 -15.32 1.76
N VAL A 154 10.82 -15.16 1.05
CA VAL A 154 11.93 -14.29 1.43
C VAL A 154 12.39 -13.57 0.17
N VAL A 155 12.53 -12.25 0.23
CA VAL A 155 13.17 -11.47 -0.84
C VAL A 155 14.29 -10.64 -0.27
N ALA A 156 15.47 -10.76 -0.87
CA ALA A 156 16.60 -9.89 -0.60
C ALA A 156 16.61 -8.76 -1.62
N VAL A 157 16.87 -7.54 -1.14
CA VAL A 157 16.87 -6.33 -1.98
C VAL A 157 18.16 -5.57 -1.81
N ALA A 158 18.57 -4.94 -2.92
CA ALA A 158 19.62 -3.94 -2.88
C ALA A 158 19.04 -2.63 -2.35
N GLY A 159 19.84 -1.83 -1.66
CA GLY A 159 19.35 -0.58 -1.09
C GLY A 159 20.45 0.35 -0.58
N GLY A 160 20.02 1.56 -0.22
CA GLY A 160 20.91 2.58 0.30
C GLY A 160 20.23 3.95 0.35
N ALA A 161 20.91 4.91 0.96
CA ALA A 161 20.52 6.31 0.90
C ALA A 161 21.05 6.97 -0.39
N VAL A 162 20.19 7.74 -1.06
CA VAL A 162 20.52 8.61 -2.19
C VAL A 162 19.96 10.00 -1.93
N GLN A 163 20.44 11.03 -2.63
CA GLN A 163 19.80 12.35 -2.59
C GLN A 163 18.93 12.57 -3.84
N LEU A 164 17.72 13.05 -3.59
CA LEU A 164 16.76 13.47 -4.60
C LEU A 164 16.28 14.86 -4.22
N GLN A 165 16.41 15.84 -5.13
CA GLN A 165 16.06 17.24 -4.85
C GLN A 165 16.78 17.78 -3.59
N GLY A 166 18.06 17.45 -3.43
CA GLY A 166 18.88 17.89 -2.27
C GLY A 166 18.48 17.28 -0.93
N ARG A 167 17.58 16.28 -0.92
CA ARG A 167 17.11 15.61 0.29
C ARG A 167 17.42 14.12 0.23
N GLN A 168 17.86 13.57 1.35
CA GLN A 168 18.14 12.15 1.46
C GLN A 168 16.84 11.35 1.42
N VAL A 169 16.81 10.33 0.55
CA VAL A 169 15.74 9.32 0.46
C VAL A 169 16.38 7.94 0.51
N ASN A 170 15.70 6.99 1.15
CA ASN A 170 16.16 5.59 1.13
C ASN A 170 15.50 4.88 -0.06
N ALA A 171 16.35 4.29 -0.90
CA ALA A 171 15.95 3.61 -2.11
C ALA A 171 16.15 2.10 -1.99
N PHE A 172 15.22 1.33 -2.56
CA PHE A 172 15.44 -0.08 -2.88
C PHE A 172 15.53 -0.28 -4.39
N ALA A 173 16.50 -1.10 -4.79
CA ALA A 173 16.61 -1.61 -6.14
C ALA A 173 16.03 -3.01 -6.23
N VAL A 174 15.01 -3.14 -7.07
CA VAL A 174 14.14 -4.31 -7.11
C VAL A 174 13.92 -4.79 -8.53
N ASP A 175 13.57 -6.07 -8.66
CA ASP A 175 13.02 -6.59 -9.90
C ASP A 175 11.48 -6.38 -9.87
N PRO A 176 10.90 -5.64 -10.84
CA PRO A 176 9.48 -5.31 -10.80
C PRO A 176 8.56 -6.53 -10.71
N SER A 177 8.87 -7.58 -11.48
CA SER A 177 8.05 -8.80 -11.57
C SER A 177 7.96 -9.56 -10.24
N SER A 178 9.08 -9.70 -9.53
CA SER A 178 9.13 -10.40 -8.25
C SER A 178 8.75 -9.52 -7.06
N PHE A 179 9.09 -8.24 -7.08
CA PHE A 179 8.89 -7.35 -5.94
C PHE A 179 7.49 -6.77 -5.84
N ARG A 180 6.77 -6.66 -6.97
CA ARG A 180 5.40 -6.14 -7.02
C ARG A 180 4.46 -6.72 -5.97
N SER A 181 4.57 -8.03 -5.74
CA SER A 181 3.78 -8.75 -4.74
C SER A 181 4.02 -8.31 -3.29
N TRP A 182 5.16 -7.69 -2.98
CA TRP A 182 5.55 -7.29 -1.62
C TRP A 182 5.06 -5.91 -1.21
N THR A 183 4.33 -5.22 -2.08
CA THR A 183 3.75 -3.90 -1.82
C THR A 183 2.27 -4.02 -1.45
N PRO A 184 1.68 -2.99 -0.79
CA PRO A 184 0.24 -2.93 -0.56
C PRO A 184 -0.54 -3.16 -1.86
N PRO A 185 -1.65 -3.94 -1.84
CA PRO A 185 -2.29 -4.37 -3.07
C PRO A 185 -2.70 -3.23 -4.03
N GLY A 186 -2.99 -2.01 -3.53
CA GLY A 186 -3.27 -0.85 -4.38
C GLY A 186 -2.07 -0.48 -5.27
N THR A 187 -0.86 -0.51 -4.72
CA THR A 187 0.38 -0.33 -5.49
C THR A 187 0.71 -1.59 -6.27
N ALA A 188 0.51 -2.78 -5.69
CA ALA A 188 0.74 -4.04 -6.37
C ALA A 188 -0.17 -4.24 -7.59
N LYS A 189 -1.26 -3.49 -7.78
CA LYS A 189 -2.17 -3.61 -8.95
C LYS A 189 -1.87 -2.62 -10.09
N ARG A 190 -1.10 -1.57 -9.80
CA ARG A 190 -0.72 -0.51 -10.75
C ARG A 190 0.25 -1.00 -11.83
N THR A 191 -0.24 -1.69 -12.85
CA THR A 191 0.62 -2.23 -13.93
C THR A 191 1.40 -1.13 -14.64
N ASP A 192 0.83 0.06 -14.79
CA ASP A 192 1.50 1.27 -15.28
C ASP A 192 2.73 1.65 -14.44
N LEU A 193 2.61 1.60 -13.11
CA LEU A 193 3.67 1.95 -12.17
C LEU A 193 4.83 0.95 -12.23
N TRP A 194 4.52 -0.35 -12.32
CA TRP A 194 5.54 -1.40 -12.43
C TRP A 194 6.18 -1.43 -13.80
N ALA A 195 5.42 -1.16 -14.87
CA ALA A 195 5.96 -1.00 -16.22
C ALA A 195 6.92 0.21 -16.29
N ALA A 196 6.58 1.32 -15.62
CA ALA A 196 7.48 2.44 -15.49
C ALA A 196 8.80 2.04 -14.79
N LEU A 197 8.71 1.27 -13.70
CA LEU A 197 9.90 0.74 -13.00
C LEU A 197 10.74 -0.21 -13.86
N ALA A 198 10.11 -1.04 -14.67
CA ALA A 198 10.78 -1.91 -15.64
C ALA A 198 11.48 -1.11 -16.76
N ALA A 199 10.92 0.04 -17.13
CA ALA A 199 11.50 0.99 -18.08
C ALA A 199 12.52 1.95 -17.42
N ASP A 200 13.16 1.54 -16.32
CA ASP A 200 14.17 2.31 -15.57
C ASP A 200 13.68 3.68 -15.02
N ARG A 201 12.37 3.88 -14.89
CA ARG A 201 11.78 5.07 -14.24
C ARG A 201 11.57 4.80 -12.76
N PHE A 202 11.92 5.74 -11.89
CA PHE A 202 11.80 5.51 -10.45
C PHE A 202 10.37 5.70 -9.94
N VAL A 203 10.03 5.01 -8.86
CA VAL A 203 8.74 5.12 -8.17
C VAL A 203 8.98 5.62 -6.76
N VAL A 204 8.13 6.50 -6.23
CA VAL A 204 8.26 7.03 -4.87
C VAL A 204 7.01 6.82 -4.02
N SER A 205 7.15 6.87 -2.70
CA SER A 205 6.00 6.94 -1.81
C SER A 205 5.22 8.26 -1.99
N PRO A 206 3.90 8.30 -1.72
CA PRO A 206 3.11 9.52 -1.89
C PRO A 206 3.63 10.69 -1.02
N ASP A 207 4.09 10.38 0.19
CA ASP A 207 4.70 11.37 1.09
C ASP A 207 5.98 11.95 0.51
N ALA A 208 6.84 11.11 -0.09
CA ALA A 208 8.06 11.58 -0.72
C ALA A 208 7.76 12.43 -1.96
N ALA A 209 6.82 11.99 -2.81
CA ALA A 209 6.38 12.77 -3.96
C ALA A 209 5.89 14.17 -3.55
N LYS A 210 5.05 14.26 -2.51
CA LYS A 210 4.52 15.52 -2.00
C LYS A 210 5.60 16.40 -1.36
N GLN A 211 6.44 15.82 -0.51
CA GLN A 211 7.47 16.57 0.24
C GLN A 211 8.61 17.07 -0.65
N LEU A 212 8.90 16.35 -1.74
CA LEU A 212 9.95 16.70 -2.69
C LEU A 212 9.39 17.39 -3.96
N GLN A 213 8.08 17.62 -4.01
CA GLN A 213 7.38 18.29 -5.11
C GLN A 213 7.69 17.64 -6.47
N LEU A 214 7.64 16.31 -6.50
CA LEU A 214 7.99 15.54 -7.71
C LEU A 214 6.79 15.42 -8.64
N THR A 215 7.06 15.51 -9.93
CA THR A 215 6.07 15.43 -11.00
C THR A 215 6.36 14.22 -11.87
N GLN A 216 5.35 13.37 -12.09
CA GLN A 216 5.47 12.21 -12.96
C GLN A 216 5.87 12.64 -14.38
N GLY A 217 6.80 11.89 -14.99
CA GLY A 217 7.34 12.17 -16.32
C GLY A 217 8.52 13.14 -16.35
N TYR A 218 8.83 13.84 -15.26
CA TYR A 218 10.00 14.71 -15.19
C TYR A 218 11.26 13.93 -14.83
N GLU A 219 12.39 14.38 -15.38
CA GLU A 219 13.71 13.86 -15.02
C GLU A 219 14.29 14.58 -13.81
N TYR A 220 14.91 13.80 -12.94
CA TYR A 220 15.54 14.29 -11.73
C TYR A 220 16.96 13.72 -11.60
N PRO A 221 17.96 14.55 -11.28
CA PRO A 221 19.26 14.04 -10.89
C PRO A 221 19.13 13.32 -9.53
N VAL A 222 19.61 12.07 -9.49
CA VAL A 222 19.62 11.26 -8.26
C VAL A 222 21.07 11.07 -7.84
N VAL A 223 21.47 11.68 -6.73
CA VAL A 223 22.87 11.64 -6.26
C VAL A 223 23.07 10.38 -5.42
N GLY A 224 23.81 9.42 -5.95
CA GLY A 224 24.35 8.27 -5.23
C GLY A 224 25.87 8.21 -5.42
N ARG A 225 26.39 7.03 -5.78
CA ARG A 225 27.78 6.89 -6.27
C ARG A 225 28.01 7.62 -7.60
N THR A 226 26.97 7.65 -8.43
CA THR A 226 26.90 8.44 -9.67
C THR A 226 25.70 9.37 -9.59
N ILE A 227 25.48 10.22 -10.61
CA ILE A 227 24.37 11.17 -10.65
C ILE A 227 23.52 10.96 -11.91
N PRO A 228 22.85 9.80 -12.07
CA PRO A 228 21.97 9.58 -13.20
C PRO A 228 20.79 10.56 -13.17
N LYS A 229 20.33 10.97 -14.35
CA LYS A 229 19.02 11.59 -14.52
C LYS A 229 18.01 10.46 -14.70
N LEU A 230 17.10 10.32 -13.74
CA LEU A 230 16.05 9.32 -13.80
C LEU A 230 14.69 10.00 -13.93
N THR A 231 13.82 9.47 -14.78
CA THR A 231 12.44 9.93 -14.91
C THR A 231 11.61 9.42 -13.73
N MET A 232 10.76 10.27 -13.15
CA MET A 232 9.75 9.81 -12.19
C MET A 232 8.64 9.04 -12.93
N GLY A 233 8.52 7.75 -12.65
CA GLY A 233 7.50 6.87 -13.21
C GLY A 233 6.12 7.03 -12.56
N GLY A 234 6.08 7.41 -11.28
CA GLY A 234 4.84 7.65 -10.55
C GLY A 234 5.01 7.54 -9.04
N SER A 235 3.89 7.56 -8.33
CA SER A 235 3.86 7.33 -6.87
C SER A 235 2.87 6.24 -6.48
N GLY A 236 3.16 5.56 -5.37
CA GLY A 236 2.32 4.51 -4.79
C GLY A 236 2.79 4.17 -3.37
N ASP A 237 1.88 3.72 -2.52
CA ASP A 237 2.25 3.27 -1.17
C ASP A 237 3.19 2.06 -1.26
N LEU A 238 4.38 2.19 -0.67
CA LEU A 238 5.39 1.13 -0.71
C LEU A 238 5.18 0.10 0.41
N GLY A 239 4.42 0.43 1.46
CA GLY A 239 4.16 -0.46 2.61
C GLY A 239 5.42 -0.83 3.41
N LEU A 240 6.51 -0.08 3.25
CA LEU A 240 7.80 -0.36 3.84
C LEU A 240 8.30 0.84 4.64
N PRO A 241 8.45 0.72 5.98
CA PRO A 241 8.77 1.85 6.81
C PRO A 241 10.17 2.40 6.49
N GLY A 242 10.23 3.71 6.25
CA GLY A 242 11.48 4.41 5.96
C GLY A 242 12.01 4.21 4.54
N ILE A 243 11.30 3.47 3.67
CA ILE A 243 11.64 3.35 2.25
C ILE A 243 10.78 4.31 1.45
N ASN A 244 11.42 5.12 0.61
CA ASN A 244 10.76 6.24 -0.06
C ASN A 244 10.82 6.15 -1.58
N MET A 245 11.70 5.30 -2.11
CA MET A 245 11.97 5.20 -3.54
C MET A 245 12.21 3.74 -3.93
N LEU A 246 11.63 3.32 -5.04
CA LEU A 246 11.97 2.10 -5.75
C LEU A 246 12.63 2.47 -7.07
N VAL A 247 13.69 1.75 -7.42
CA VAL A 247 14.36 1.80 -8.72
C VAL A 247 14.53 0.39 -9.28
N SER A 248 14.81 0.29 -10.58
CA SER A 248 15.19 -1.00 -11.18
C SER A 248 16.53 -1.48 -10.62
N LYS A 249 16.82 -2.78 -10.76
CA LYS A 249 18.16 -3.33 -10.43
C LYS A 249 19.28 -2.65 -11.22
N ARG A 250 19.03 -2.23 -12.46
CA ARG A 250 20.01 -1.54 -13.31
C ARG A 250 20.34 -0.16 -12.74
N SER A 251 19.33 0.69 -12.52
CA SER A 251 19.52 2.02 -11.93
C SER A 251 20.13 1.94 -10.54
N GLY A 252 19.74 0.93 -9.74
CA GLY A 252 20.35 0.66 -8.44
C GLY A 252 21.85 0.42 -8.50
N THR A 253 22.29 -0.42 -9.45
CA THR A 253 23.71 -0.70 -9.66
C THR A 253 24.48 0.56 -10.07
N GLN A 254 23.91 1.37 -10.97
CA GLN A 254 24.52 2.64 -11.40
C GLN A 254 24.68 3.62 -10.24
N MET A 255 23.67 3.74 -9.38
CA MET A 255 23.71 4.59 -8.18
C MET A 255 24.59 4.01 -7.06
N GLY A 256 25.11 2.79 -7.20
CA GLY A 256 25.95 2.14 -6.21
C GLY A 256 25.18 1.62 -4.98
N LEU A 257 23.90 1.27 -5.14
CA LEU A 257 23.13 0.65 -4.06
C LEU A 257 23.74 -0.69 -3.68
N VAL A 258 23.82 -0.97 -2.38
CA VAL A 258 24.50 -2.17 -1.88
C VAL A 258 23.60 -3.39 -2.05
N PRO A 259 24.08 -4.46 -2.72
CA PRO A 259 23.27 -5.65 -2.94
C PRO A 259 22.96 -6.36 -1.62
N ASN A 260 21.77 -6.94 -1.52
CA ASN A 260 21.34 -7.76 -0.38
C ASN A 260 21.47 -7.06 0.98
N VAL A 261 21.35 -5.73 1.04
CA VAL A 261 21.45 -4.96 2.30
C VAL A 261 20.24 -5.18 3.21
N ALA A 262 19.10 -5.56 2.61
CA ALA A 262 17.86 -5.82 3.34
C ALA A 262 17.17 -7.09 2.84
N VAL A 263 16.39 -7.69 3.73
CA VAL A 263 15.58 -8.88 3.49
C VAL A 263 14.17 -8.64 4.04
N LEU A 264 13.16 -8.87 3.21
CA LEU A 264 11.76 -8.99 3.64
C LEU A 264 11.42 -10.46 3.83
N VAL A 265 10.69 -10.74 4.91
CA VAL A 265 10.29 -12.09 5.29
C VAL A 265 8.77 -12.14 5.44
N ASN A 266 8.16 -13.10 4.76
CA ASN A 266 6.77 -13.48 4.94
C ASN A 266 6.70 -14.84 5.66
N ALA A 267 6.04 -14.87 6.80
CA ALA A 267 5.88 -16.00 7.70
C ALA A 267 4.45 -16.04 8.27
N PRO A 268 3.43 -16.27 7.42
CA PRO A 268 2.03 -16.17 7.81
C PRO A 268 1.67 -17.20 8.88
N GLY A 269 0.85 -16.79 9.83
CA GLY A 269 0.43 -17.64 10.96
C GLY A 269 1.50 -17.80 12.05
N VAL A 270 2.63 -17.10 11.94
CA VAL A 270 3.61 -16.95 13.04
C VAL A 270 3.41 -15.58 13.66
N SER A 271 3.71 -15.44 14.97
CA SER A 271 3.77 -14.11 15.57
C SER A 271 4.99 -13.38 14.97
N PRO A 272 4.85 -12.18 14.41
CA PRO A 272 5.97 -11.43 13.85
C PRO A 272 7.13 -11.25 14.84
N ALA A 273 6.85 -11.08 16.14
CA ALA A 273 7.89 -11.01 17.17
C ALA A 273 8.75 -12.28 17.25
N LYS A 274 8.16 -13.47 17.04
CA LYS A 274 8.92 -14.73 16.99
C LYS A 274 9.79 -14.80 15.73
N VAL A 275 9.31 -14.28 14.61
CA VAL A 275 10.07 -14.20 13.35
C VAL A 275 11.24 -13.24 13.53
N VAL A 276 11.02 -12.07 14.14
CA VAL A 276 12.08 -11.10 14.48
C VAL A 276 13.18 -11.77 15.31
N ALA A 277 12.83 -12.50 16.38
CA ALA A 277 13.81 -13.18 17.22
C ALA A 277 14.63 -14.22 16.45
N ALA A 278 13.98 -15.02 15.58
CA ALA A 278 14.64 -16.02 14.76
C ALA A 278 15.57 -15.41 13.71
N VAL A 279 15.12 -14.36 13.01
CA VAL A 279 15.91 -13.63 12.01
C VAL A 279 17.10 -12.94 12.68
N ARG A 280 16.91 -12.31 13.84
CA ARG A 280 17.99 -11.68 14.62
C ARG A 280 19.05 -12.68 15.07
N LYS A 281 18.66 -13.91 15.43
CA LYS A 281 19.61 -14.99 15.76
C LYS A 281 20.49 -15.40 14.57
N ILE A 282 19.98 -15.31 13.35
CA ILE A 282 20.74 -15.65 12.13
C ILE A 282 21.65 -14.49 11.71
N LEU A 283 21.14 -13.27 11.74
CA LEU A 283 21.87 -12.08 11.26
C LEU A 283 22.90 -11.57 12.27
N GLY A 284 22.63 -11.72 13.57
CA GLY A 284 23.48 -11.25 14.66
C GLY A 284 22.98 -9.93 15.27
N ALA A 285 23.65 -9.49 16.35
CA ALA A 285 23.22 -8.34 17.14
C ALA A 285 23.26 -7.00 16.38
N GLY A 286 24.17 -6.86 15.40
CA GLY A 286 24.31 -5.65 14.59
C GLY A 286 23.24 -5.47 13.51
N ALA A 287 22.35 -6.44 13.31
CA ALA A 287 21.27 -6.33 12.34
C ALA A 287 20.06 -5.59 12.91
N ASN A 288 19.49 -4.71 12.10
CA ASN A 288 18.23 -4.06 12.39
C ASN A 288 17.07 -4.90 11.87
N VAL A 289 16.37 -5.57 12.78
CA VAL A 289 15.24 -6.45 12.47
C VAL A 289 13.98 -5.83 13.06
N VAL A 290 13.04 -5.47 12.18
CA VAL A 290 11.81 -4.75 12.51
C VAL A 290 10.59 -5.63 12.29
N ASN A 291 9.69 -5.60 13.27
CA ASN A 291 8.35 -6.14 13.14
C ASN A 291 7.47 -5.14 12.36
N LEU A 292 7.04 -5.50 11.15
CA LEU A 292 6.22 -4.61 10.32
C LEU A 292 4.78 -4.48 10.85
N HIS A 293 4.36 -5.35 11.76
CA HIS A 293 3.03 -5.30 12.40
C HIS A 293 2.96 -4.42 13.65
N ASP A 294 4.05 -3.78 14.06
CA ASP A 294 3.98 -2.80 15.15
C ASP A 294 3.14 -1.59 14.70
N ALA A 295 2.29 -1.08 15.60
CA ALA A 295 1.36 0.02 15.30
C ALA A 295 2.03 1.28 14.72
N LYS A 296 3.30 1.53 15.03
CA LYS A 296 4.09 2.66 14.50
C LYS A 296 4.51 2.51 13.03
N TYR A 297 4.46 1.29 12.47
CA TYR A 297 4.82 0.99 11.09
C TYR A 297 3.60 0.64 10.23
N GLN A 298 2.47 0.39 10.88
CA GLN A 298 1.16 0.41 10.24
C GLN A 298 0.80 1.89 10.02
N SER A 299 1.09 2.42 8.83
CA SER A 299 0.79 3.79 8.47
C SER A 299 -0.70 4.09 8.67
N SER A 300 -1.03 4.96 9.63
CA SER A 300 -2.30 5.69 9.64
C SER A 300 -2.26 6.76 8.55
N GLY A 301 -2.32 6.34 7.29
CA GLY A 301 -2.42 7.26 6.16
C GLY A 301 -3.80 7.92 6.15
N THR A 302 -3.81 9.26 6.15
CA THR A 302 -4.98 10.09 5.84
C THR A 302 -5.74 9.52 4.63
N GLY A 303 -6.90 8.90 4.90
CA GLY A 303 -7.67 8.16 3.90
C GLY A 303 -7.61 6.63 4.00
N GLY A 304 -7.50 6.06 5.21
CA GLY A 304 -8.06 4.75 5.60
C GLY A 304 -8.08 3.63 4.56
N LYS A 305 -6.93 3.25 3.98
CA LYS A 305 -6.81 2.02 3.19
C LYS A 305 -5.92 1.04 3.93
N ALA A 306 -6.48 -0.10 4.31
CA ALA A 306 -5.79 -1.17 5.02
C ALA A 306 -4.48 -1.61 4.33
N THR A 307 -3.39 -1.67 5.08
CA THR A 307 -2.05 -2.04 4.59
C THR A 307 -1.75 -3.54 4.71
N SER A 308 -2.60 -4.29 5.42
CA SER A 308 -2.52 -5.74 5.59
C SER A 308 -3.90 -6.40 5.46
N TYR A 309 -3.93 -7.72 5.21
CA TYR A 309 -5.19 -8.49 5.24
C TYR A 309 -5.90 -8.38 6.60
N LEU A 310 -5.16 -8.33 7.71
CA LEU A 310 -5.71 -8.16 9.05
C LEU A 310 -6.44 -6.82 9.18
N ASP A 311 -5.80 -5.73 8.76
CA ASP A 311 -6.41 -4.41 8.79
C ASP A 311 -7.61 -4.33 7.84
N LEU A 312 -7.54 -5.05 6.72
CA LEU A 312 -8.62 -5.09 5.74
C LEU A 312 -9.83 -5.87 6.27
N TYR A 313 -9.61 -6.97 7.00
CA TYR A 313 -10.69 -7.66 7.72
C TYR A 313 -11.30 -6.77 8.80
N LYS A 314 -10.47 -6.07 9.58
CA LYS A 314 -10.93 -5.13 10.62
C LYS A 314 -11.76 -4.00 10.02
N GLN A 315 -11.26 -3.37 8.96
CA GLN A 315 -11.93 -2.31 8.25
C GLN A 315 -13.24 -2.79 7.62
N ALA A 316 -13.22 -3.90 6.86
CA ALA A 316 -14.41 -4.43 6.22
C ALA A 316 -15.51 -4.81 7.22
N ALA A 317 -15.15 -5.36 8.39
CA ALA A 317 -16.11 -5.68 9.44
C ALA A 317 -16.91 -4.47 9.93
N THR A 318 -16.32 -3.26 9.92
CA THR A 318 -17.02 -2.03 10.34
C THR A 318 -18.22 -1.69 9.46
N THR A 319 -18.29 -2.23 8.24
CA THR A 319 -19.45 -2.05 7.34
C THR A 319 -20.68 -2.84 7.77
N CYS A 320 -20.53 -3.78 8.71
CA CYS A 320 -21.63 -4.59 9.25
C CYS A 320 -21.63 -4.54 10.79
N PRO A 321 -22.49 -3.72 11.41
CA PRO A 321 -22.59 -3.65 12.87
C PRO A 321 -22.77 -5.04 13.50
N GLY A 322 -21.91 -5.38 14.46
CA GLY A 322 -21.93 -6.66 15.17
C GLY A 322 -21.18 -7.82 14.50
N LEU A 323 -20.70 -7.66 13.25
CA LEU A 323 -19.83 -8.66 12.62
C LEU A 323 -18.40 -8.52 13.17
N SER A 324 -17.86 -9.60 13.74
CA SER A 324 -16.45 -9.62 14.15
C SER A 324 -15.52 -9.76 12.95
N TRP A 325 -14.44 -8.97 12.92
CA TRP A 325 -13.37 -9.10 11.92
C TRP A 325 -12.73 -10.49 11.93
N THR A 326 -12.75 -11.19 13.08
CA THR A 326 -12.20 -12.53 13.21
C THR A 326 -12.96 -13.57 12.39
N VAL A 327 -14.25 -13.34 12.10
CA VAL A 327 -15.06 -14.18 11.22
C VAL A 327 -14.60 -14.02 9.77
N LEU A 328 -14.39 -12.78 9.31
CA LEU A 328 -13.86 -12.52 7.98
C LEU A 328 -12.46 -13.08 7.80
N ALA A 329 -11.59 -12.93 8.80
CA ALA A 329 -10.27 -13.53 8.80
C ALA A 329 -10.33 -15.06 8.74
N ALA A 330 -11.21 -15.69 9.53
CA ALA A 330 -11.38 -17.14 9.51
C ALA A 330 -11.87 -17.67 8.15
N ILE A 331 -12.86 -17.01 7.53
CA ILE A 331 -13.32 -17.36 6.18
C ILE A 331 -12.18 -17.20 5.18
N GLY A 332 -11.51 -16.04 5.16
CA GLY A 332 -10.40 -15.83 4.24
C GLY A 332 -9.26 -16.82 4.43
N GLN A 333 -8.98 -17.28 5.66
CA GLN A 333 -8.03 -18.36 5.91
C GLN A 333 -8.51 -19.71 5.33
N VAL A 334 -9.77 -20.07 5.56
CA VAL A 334 -10.32 -21.35 5.09
C VAL A 334 -10.41 -21.39 3.57
N GLU A 335 -10.84 -20.29 2.94
CA GLU A 335 -11.09 -20.21 1.50
C GLU A 335 -9.81 -20.23 0.68
N SER A 336 -8.85 -19.39 1.05
CA SER A 336 -7.68 -19.16 0.20
C SER A 336 -6.41 -18.98 1.01
N ASP A 337 -6.45 -19.28 2.31
CA ASP A 337 -5.32 -19.06 3.20
C ASP A 337 -4.92 -17.56 3.14
N HIS A 338 -5.89 -16.64 3.19
CA HIS A 338 -5.72 -15.17 3.05
C HIS A 338 -5.14 -14.73 1.70
N GLY A 339 -5.72 -15.23 0.62
CA GLY A 339 -5.32 -14.91 -0.75
C GLY A 339 -4.07 -15.62 -1.24
N ARG A 340 -3.51 -16.55 -0.43
CA ARG A 340 -2.34 -17.36 -0.80
C ARG A 340 -2.67 -18.35 -1.92
N ASN A 341 -3.91 -18.85 -1.97
CA ASN A 341 -4.48 -19.68 -3.01
C ASN A 341 -5.80 -19.08 -3.54
N ALA A 342 -5.75 -17.87 -4.12
CA ALA A 342 -6.91 -17.13 -4.62
C ALA A 342 -7.33 -17.50 -6.07
N GLY A 343 -6.73 -18.56 -6.63
CA GLY A 343 -6.98 -19.00 -8.00
C GLY A 343 -8.36 -19.62 -8.17
N ARG A 344 -8.73 -19.93 -9.42
CA ARG A 344 -9.99 -20.60 -9.70
C ARG A 344 -10.02 -21.99 -9.08
N SER A 345 -11.01 -22.26 -8.24
CA SER A 345 -11.25 -23.61 -7.71
C SER A 345 -11.89 -24.52 -8.77
N SER A 346 -11.94 -25.83 -8.51
CA SER A 346 -12.64 -26.80 -9.35
C SER A 346 -14.14 -26.49 -9.50
N ALA A 347 -14.75 -25.87 -8.49
CA ALA A 347 -16.13 -25.41 -8.52
C ALA A 347 -16.31 -24.05 -9.22
N GLY A 348 -15.22 -23.41 -9.64
CA GLY A 348 -15.25 -22.13 -10.34
C GLY A 348 -15.25 -20.88 -9.46
N ALA A 349 -15.15 -21.03 -8.13
CA ALA A 349 -14.97 -19.93 -7.19
C ALA A 349 -13.61 -19.22 -7.37
N LEU A 350 -13.58 -17.92 -7.13
CA LEU A 350 -12.46 -17.03 -7.47
C LEU A 350 -12.09 -16.10 -6.30
N GLY A 351 -10.81 -15.72 -6.27
CA GLY A 351 -10.32 -14.62 -5.45
C GLY A 351 -10.08 -14.99 -4.00
N PRO A 352 -9.61 -14.03 -3.18
CA PRO A 352 -9.16 -14.31 -1.82
C PRO A 352 -10.29 -14.70 -0.86
N MET A 353 -11.55 -14.48 -1.25
CA MET A 353 -12.73 -14.91 -0.49
C MET A 353 -13.52 -16.01 -1.21
N GLN A 354 -12.94 -16.61 -2.27
CA GLN A 354 -13.52 -17.71 -3.07
C GLN A 354 -14.99 -17.50 -3.41
N PHE A 355 -15.32 -16.35 -4.00
CA PHE A 355 -16.68 -16.09 -4.44
C PHE A 355 -17.01 -16.87 -5.71
N MET A 356 -18.23 -17.40 -5.77
CA MET A 356 -18.83 -17.80 -7.04
C MET A 356 -19.16 -16.54 -7.87
N PRO A 357 -18.94 -16.55 -9.20
CA PRO A 357 -19.23 -15.38 -10.04
C PRO A 357 -20.67 -14.86 -9.94
N ALA A 358 -21.66 -15.75 -9.76
CA ALA A 358 -23.05 -15.37 -9.56
C ALA A 358 -23.26 -14.61 -8.24
N THR A 359 -22.66 -15.09 -7.14
CA THR A 359 -22.67 -14.39 -5.85
C THR A 359 -21.97 -13.03 -5.94
N TRP A 360 -20.84 -12.97 -6.65
CA TRP A 360 -20.11 -11.71 -6.87
C TRP A 360 -20.94 -10.66 -7.61
N LYS A 361 -21.77 -11.08 -8.57
CA LYS A 361 -22.66 -10.16 -9.29
C LYS A 361 -23.62 -9.40 -8.37
N THR A 362 -24.01 -10.00 -7.24
CA THR A 362 -24.94 -9.39 -6.27
C THR A 362 -24.22 -8.67 -5.13
N TYR A 363 -23.14 -9.27 -4.63
CA TYR A 363 -22.48 -8.83 -3.39
C TYR A 363 -21.11 -8.20 -3.59
N GLY A 364 -20.56 -8.25 -4.80
CA GLY A 364 -19.34 -7.52 -5.15
C GLY A 364 -19.49 -6.04 -4.84
N VAL A 365 -18.40 -5.45 -4.38
CA VAL A 365 -18.28 -4.02 -4.08
C VAL A 365 -16.95 -3.54 -4.59
N ASP A 366 -16.92 -2.32 -5.09
CA ASP A 366 -15.67 -1.58 -5.27
C ASP A 366 -15.29 -1.01 -3.90
N GLY A 367 -14.46 -1.76 -3.17
CA GLY A 367 -14.14 -1.49 -1.77
C GLY A 367 -12.96 -0.54 -1.59
N ASP A 368 -12.10 -0.39 -2.61
CA ASP A 368 -11.04 0.63 -2.63
C ASP A 368 -11.37 1.88 -3.45
N GLY A 369 -12.51 1.92 -4.14
CA GLY A 369 -13.00 3.10 -4.87
C GLY A 369 -12.24 3.37 -6.16
N ASP A 370 -11.69 2.32 -6.80
CA ASP A 370 -10.95 2.45 -8.06
C ASP A 370 -11.85 2.46 -9.31
N GLY A 371 -13.16 2.37 -9.12
CA GLY A 371 -14.18 2.34 -10.16
C GLY A 371 -14.55 0.94 -10.63
N LYS A 372 -13.96 -0.13 -10.06
CA LYS A 372 -14.19 -1.51 -10.50
C LYS A 372 -14.29 -2.50 -9.34
N ALA A 373 -15.44 -3.16 -9.21
CA ALA A 373 -15.58 -4.32 -8.31
C ALA A 373 -14.88 -5.57 -8.88
N ASP A 374 -13.64 -5.82 -8.47
CA ASP A 374 -12.80 -6.93 -8.93
C ASP A 374 -12.77 -8.10 -7.92
N ILE A 375 -13.34 -9.25 -8.30
CA ILE A 375 -13.40 -10.46 -7.46
C ILE A 375 -12.02 -10.96 -7.02
N MET A 376 -10.97 -10.66 -7.77
CA MET A 376 -9.59 -11.06 -7.47
C MET A 376 -8.89 -10.05 -6.54
N ASN A 377 -9.49 -8.88 -6.31
CA ASN A 377 -8.97 -7.84 -5.42
C ASN A 377 -9.31 -8.16 -3.97
N PRO A 378 -8.36 -8.29 -3.04
CA PRO A 378 -8.71 -8.38 -1.63
C PRO A 378 -9.48 -7.16 -1.12
N TYR A 379 -9.18 -5.96 -1.62
CA TYR A 379 -9.87 -4.74 -1.20
C TYR A 379 -11.34 -4.69 -1.62
N ASP A 380 -11.76 -5.51 -2.58
CA ASP A 380 -13.15 -5.63 -3.00
C ASP A 380 -13.76 -6.90 -2.43
N ALA A 381 -13.03 -8.02 -2.51
CA ALA A 381 -13.50 -9.33 -2.11
C ALA A 381 -13.76 -9.41 -0.61
N ILE A 382 -12.93 -8.79 0.23
CA ILE A 382 -13.11 -8.82 1.69
C ILE A 382 -14.30 -7.94 2.11
N PRO A 383 -14.44 -6.67 1.65
CA PRO A 383 -15.68 -5.92 1.83
C PRO A 383 -16.91 -6.57 1.21
N GLY A 384 -16.77 -7.26 0.07
CA GLY A 384 -17.83 -8.04 -0.55
C GLY A 384 -18.29 -9.21 0.34
N ALA A 385 -17.35 -9.91 0.98
CA ALA A 385 -17.64 -10.94 1.98
C ALA A 385 -18.32 -10.36 3.22
N ALA A 386 -17.90 -9.18 3.69
CA ALA A 386 -18.58 -8.47 4.77
C ALA A 386 -20.03 -8.12 4.39
N LYS A 387 -20.26 -7.56 3.20
CA LYS A 387 -21.60 -7.26 2.67
C LYS A 387 -22.46 -8.52 2.55
N TYR A 388 -21.90 -9.60 2.01
CA TYR A 388 -22.58 -10.90 1.89
C TYR A 388 -23.03 -11.44 3.25
N LEU A 389 -22.12 -11.52 4.23
CA LEU A 389 -22.43 -12.00 5.57
C LEU A 389 -23.44 -11.09 6.26
N CYS A 390 -23.33 -9.77 6.08
CA CYS A 390 -24.26 -8.82 6.66
C CYS A 390 -25.68 -8.98 6.13
N ALA A 391 -25.83 -9.14 4.81
CA ALA A 391 -27.12 -9.40 4.17
C ALA A 391 -27.76 -10.71 4.68
N ASN A 392 -26.94 -11.69 5.05
CA ASN A 392 -27.40 -12.95 5.65
C ASN A 392 -27.55 -12.88 7.19
N GLY A 393 -27.41 -11.70 7.80
CA GLY A 393 -27.70 -11.45 9.20
C GLY A 393 -26.58 -11.74 10.19
N ALA A 394 -25.32 -11.86 9.72
CA ALA A 394 -24.19 -12.20 10.58
C ALA A 394 -23.97 -11.23 11.75
N GLY A 395 -24.29 -9.93 11.56
CA GLY A 395 -24.15 -8.91 12.58
C GLY A 395 -25.03 -9.12 13.83
N ARG A 396 -26.07 -9.96 13.74
CA ARG A 396 -26.94 -10.30 14.87
C ARG A 396 -26.33 -11.35 15.82
N GLY A 397 -25.19 -11.95 15.46
CA GLY A 397 -24.54 -12.96 16.28
C GLY A 397 -25.35 -14.26 16.41
N GLY A 398 -24.98 -15.10 17.38
CA GLY A 398 -25.71 -16.31 17.75
C GLY A 398 -26.04 -17.24 16.56
N GLN A 399 -27.30 -17.71 16.51
CA GLN A 399 -27.78 -18.55 15.40
C GLN A 399 -27.75 -17.84 14.05
N GLN A 400 -27.86 -16.51 14.01
CA GLN A 400 -27.86 -15.78 12.74
C GLN A 400 -26.46 -15.68 12.14
N LEU A 401 -25.43 -15.58 12.99
CA LEU A 401 -24.05 -15.74 12.54
C LEU A 401 -23.80 -17.15 12.00
N TYR A 402 -24.29 -18.18 12.69
CA TYR A 402 -24.19 -19.56 12.21
C TYR A 402 -24.80 -19.72 10.82
N ARG A 403 -26.06 -19.28 10.65
CA ARG A 403 -26.78 -19.34 9.36
C ARG A 403 -26.08 -18.52 8.27
N ALA A 404 -25.55 -17.35 8.58
CA ALA A 404 -24.85 -16.53 7.60
C ALA A 404 -23.56 -17.19 7.10
N VAL A 405 -22.80 -17.84 7.98
CA VAL A 405 -21.62 -18.63 7.59
C VAL A 405 -22.02 -19.89 6.83
N TRP A 406 -23.14 -20.52 7.21
CA TRP A 406 -23.70 -21.67 6.48
C TRP A 406 -24.14 -21.29 5.07
N HIS A 407 -24.71 -20.10 4.85
CA HIS A 407 -25.02 -19.62 3.50
C HIS A 407 -23.75 -19.41 2.65
N TYR A 408 -22.64 -19.04 3.29
CA TYR A 408 -21.34 -18.93 2.61
C TYR A 408 -20.88 -20.29 2.06
N ASN A 409 -21.06 -21.36 2.85
CA ASN A 409 -20.83 -22.74 2.45
C ASN A 409 -21.76 -23.66 3.25
N HIS A 410 -22.67 -24.35 2.55
CA HIS A 410 -23.78 -25.14 3.09
C HIS A 410 -23.34 -26.44 3.78
N ALA A 411 -22.45 -26.33 4.76
CA ALA A 411 -21.89 -27.45 5.49
C ALA A 411 -21.63 -27.09 6.95
N ASP A 412 -22.22 -27.83 7.88
CA ASP A 412 -22.07 -27.59 9.31
C ASP A 412 -20.61 -27.69 9.78
N TRP A 413 -19.84 -28.63 9.21
CA TRP A 413 -18.41 -28.75 9.50
C TRP A 413 -17.63 -27.49 9.11
N TYR A 414 -18.03 -26.79 8.04
CA TYR A 414 -17.41 -25.55 7.59
C TYR A 414 -17.71 -24.44 8.60
N VAL A 415 -18.97 -24.31 9.01
CA VAL A 415 -19.40 -23.31 10.00
C VAL A 415 -18.63 -23.49 11.31
N GLN A 416 -18.56 -24.72 11.82
CA GLN A 416 -17.81 -25.04 13.03
C GLN A 416 -16.32 -24.68 12.89
N LYS A 417 -15.70 -25.04 11.76
CA LYS A 417 -14.30 -24.70 11.47
C LYS A 417 -14.06 -23.20 11.48
N VAL A 418 -14.90 -22.43 10.78
CA VAL A 418 -14.81 -20.97 10.72
C VAL A 418 -15.00 -20.35 12.10
N LEU A 419 -16.03 -20.74 12.85
CA LEU A 419 -16.31 -20.14 14.16
C LEU A 419 -15.25 -20.50 15.20
N ASN A 420 -14.72 -21.73 15.19
CA ASN A 420 -13.61 -22.12 16.07
C ASN A 420 -12.32 -21.36 15.73
N LEU A 421 -12.05 -21.17 14.44
CA LEU A 421 -10.89 -20.40 13.99
C LEU A 421 -11.06 -18.91 14.32
N ALA A 422 -12.27 -18.35 14.20
CA ALA A 422 -12.58 -16.98 14.60
C ALA A 422 -12.38 -16.76 16.10
N LYS A 423 -12.73 -17.76 16.94
CA LYS A 423 -12.41 -17.74 18.39
C LYS A 423 -10.90 -17.76 18.64
N ALA A 424 -10.16 -18.59 17.89
CA ALA A 424 -8.69 -18.64 18.00
C ALA A 424 -8.04 -17.31 17.59
N TYR A 425 -8.55 -16.65 16.55
CA TYR A 425 -8.15 -15.28 16.19
C TYR A 425 -8.46 -14.29 17.30
N ALA A 426 -9.67 -14.33 17.86
CA ALA A 426 -10.05 -13.45 18.97
C ALA A 426 -9.09 -13.62 20.15
N ALA A 427 -8.83 -14.85 20.60
CA ALA A 427 -7.93 -15.12 21.73
C ALA A 427 -6.47 -14.73 21.47
N ARG A 428 -6.03 -14.72 20.20
CA ARG A 428 -4.65 -14.39 19.82
C ARG A 428 -4.42 -12.89 19.64
N PHE A 429 -5.45 -12.13 19.32
CA PHE A 429 -5.40 -10.71 18.97
C PHE A 429 -6.26 -9.84 19.89
N SER A 430 -6.76 -10.39 21.01
CA SER A 430 -7.45 -9.71 22.09
C SER A 430 -6.54 -8.89 22.97
#